data_AF-A0AAW9J9F8-F1
#
_entry.id   AF-A0AAW9J9F8-F1
#
_cell.length_a   1.000
_cell.length_b   1.000
_cell.length_c   1.000
_cell.angle_alpha   90.00
_cell.angle_beta   90.00
_cell.angle_gamma   90.00
#
_symmetry.space_group_name_H-M   'P 1'
#
loop_
_entity.id
_entity.type
_entity.pdbx_description
1 polymer ?
#
loop_
_entity_poly.entity_id
_entity_poly.type
_entity_poly.pdbx_seq_one_letter_code
_entity_poly.pdbx_strand_id
1 'polypeptide(L)'
;MKNVSNIDKVESIKSLQSTISKLENALSQMTQKGLNTTLVKKRLKAASIGLAMLESVWKQETHHYTQEDLAEARNVLIGLLPSIEKIYVKSKLGSPQRTLLERRIKSFELSIQAIDNYSSK
;
A
#
# COMPACT_ATOMS: atom_id res chain seq x y z
N MET A 1 10.82 8.73 -9.07
CA MET A 1 10.13 7.58 -9.72
C MET A 1 10.39 7.42 -11.24
N LYS A 2 11.37 8.10 -11.86
CA LYS A 2 11.50 8.11 -13.34
C LYS A 2 11.95 6.78 -13.99
N ASN A 3 12.46 5.80 -13.22
CA ASN A 3 13.04 4.56 -13.74
C ASN A 3 12.33 3.28 -13.26
N VAL A 4 11.04 3.35 -12.93
CA VAL A 4 10.25 2.15 -12.54
C VAL A 4 9.80 1.42 -13.81
N SER A 5 10.08 0.12 -13.91
CA SER A 5 9.69 -0.69 -15.07
C SER A 5 8.16 -0.79 -15.21
N ASN A 6 7.65 -1.01 -16.42
CA ASN A 6 6.20 -1.16 -16.62
C ASN A 6 5.63 -2.38 -15.87
N ILE A 7 6.42 -3.45 -15.74
CA ILE A 7 6.04 -4.63 -14.97
C ILE A 7 5.87 -4.25 -13.50
N ASP A 8 6.87 -3.57 -12.90
CA ASP A 8 6.80 -3.12 -11.51
C ASP A 8 5.60 -2.21 -11.26
N LYS A 9 5.28 -1.31 -12.21
CA LYS A 9 4.10 -0.45 -12.11
C LYS A 9 2.81 -1.27 -12.04
N VAL A 10 2.60 -2.16 -13.01
CA VAL A 10 1.38 -3.00 -13.09
C VAL A 10 1.27 -3.91 -11.87
N GLU A 11 2.36 -4.55 -11.46
CA GLU A 11 2.37 -5.42 -10.28
C GLU A 11 2.12 -4.64 -8.99
N SER A 12 2.63 -3.42 -8.87
CA SER A 12 2.40 -2.58 -7.68
C SER A 12 0.95 -2.14 -7.56
N ILE A 13 0.33 -1.71 -8.67
CA ILE A 13 -1.10 -1.38 -8.71
C ILE A 13 -1.94 -2.59 -8.30
N LYS A 14 -1.71 -3.75 -8.93
CA LYS A 14 -2.45 -4.99 -8.61
C LYS A 14 -2.24 -5.43 -7.15
N SER A 15 -1.02 -5.28 -6.63
CA SER A 15 -0.67 -5.61 -5.24
C SER A 15 -1.44 -4.74 -4.24
N LEU A 16 -1.56 -3.44 -4.50
CA LEU A 16 -2.34 -2.52 -3.67
C LEU A 16 -3.84 -2.80 -3.78
N GLN A 17 -4.38 -2.99 -4.98
CA GLN A 17 -5.78 -3.37 -5.18
C GLN A 17 -6.14 -4.64 -4.39
N SER A 18 -5.32 -5.69 -4.47
CA SER A 18 -5.53 -6.91 -3.67
C SER A 18 -5.45 -6.66 -2.17
N THR A 19 -4.57 -5.75 -1.74
CA THR A 19 -4.42 -5.39 -0.32
C THR A 19 -5.66 -4.63 0.17
N ILE A 20 -6.18 -3.69 -0.62
CA ILE A 20 -7.41 -2.94 -0.36
C ILE A 20 -8.59 -3.90 -0.22
N SER A 21 -8.83 -4.78 -1.21
CA SER A 21 -9.95 -5.74 -1.14
C SER A 21 -9.89 -6.66 0.08
N LYS A 22 -8.68 -7.05 0.52
CA LYS A 22 -8.50 -7.84 1.76
C LYS A 22 -8.83 -7.04 3.02
N LEU A 23 -8.45 -5.76 3.06
CA LEU A 23 -8.74 -4.87 4.18
C LEU A 23 -10.24 -4.50 4.24
N GLU A 24 -10.89 -4.32 3.10
CA GLU A 24 -12.35 -4.12 3.00
C GLU A 24 -13.11 -5.34 3.53
N ASN A 25 -12.72 -6.55 3.11
CA ASN A 25 -13.31 -7.78 3.61
C ASN A 25 -13.09 -7.94 5.12
N ALA A 26 -11.89 -7.66 5.62
CA ALA A 26 -11.59 -7.70 7.04
C ALA A 26 -12.42 -6.66 7.83
N LEU A 27 -12.54 -5.44 7.31
CA LEU A 27 -13.36 -4.38 7.92
C LEU A 27 -14.83 -4.80 7.98
N SER A 28 -15.38 -5.35 6.91
CA SER A 28 -16.76 -5.85 6.85
C SER A 28 -17.01 -6.92 7.91
N GLN A 29 -16.15 -7.95 7.96
CA GLN A 29 -16.27 -9.04 8.93
C GLN A 29 -16.13 -8.57 10.39
N MET A 30 -15.21 -7.65 10.66
CA MET A 30 -15.00 -7.11 12.01
C MET A 30 -16.18 -6.24 12.44
N THR A 31 -16.74 -5.45 11.51
CA THR A 31 -17.93 -4.61 11.75
C THR A 31 -19.13 -5.49 12.10
N GLN A 32 -19.37 -6.55 11.33
CA GLN A 32 -20.46 -7.51 11.58
C GLN A 32 -20.33 -8.19 12.96
N LYS A 33 -19.10 -8.46 13.40
CA LYS A 33 -18.82 -9.08 14.71
C LYS A 33 -18.75 -8.09 15.86
N GLY A 34 -18.98 -6.79 15.63
CA GLY A 34 -18.87 -5.75 16.66
C GLY A 34 -17.45 -5.56 17.21
N LEU A 35 -16.42 -5.96 16.46
CA LEU A 35 -15.01 -5.85 16.87
C LEU A 35 -14.47 -4.44 16.61
N ASN A 36 -13.39 -4.06 17.31
CA ASN A 36 -12.72 -2.78 17.09
C ASN A 36 -12.14 -2.70 15.67
N THR A 37 -12.58 -1.71 14.88
CA THR A 37 -12.20 -1.53 13.48
C THR A 37 -11.16 -0.44 13.22
N THR A 38 -10.69 0.27 14.25
CA THR A 38 -9.85 1.48 14.10
C THR A 38 -8.59 1.20 13.30
N LEU A 39 -7.88 0.11 13.63
CA LEU A 39 -6.62 -0.24 12.95
C LEU A 39 -6.83 -0.65 11.49
N VAL A 40 -7.88 -1.44 11.19
CA VAL A 40 -8.15 -1.88 9.82
C VAL A 40 -8.60 -0.72 8.93
N LYS A 41 -9.40 0.22 9.46
CA LYS A 41 -9.77 1.46 8.76
C LYS A 41 -8.54 2.31 8.43
N LYS A 42 -7.63 2.48 9.39
CA LYS A 42 -6.39 3.23 9.20
C LYS A 42 -5.51 2.62 8.10
N ARG A 43 -5.34 1.30 8.11
CA ARG A 43 -4.58 0.57 7.09
C ARG A 43 -5.25 0.60 5.72
N LEU A 44 -6.58 0.49 5.68
CA LEU A 44 -7.35 0.60 4.43
C LEU A 44 -7.15 1.97 3.80
N LYS A 45 -7.35 3.05 4.56
CA LYS A 45 -7.14 4.43 4.10
C LYS A 45 -5.73 4.63 3.56
N ALA A 46 -4.71 4.18 4.28
CA ALA A 46 -3.32 4.29 3.85
C ALA A 46 -3.03 3.52 2.54
N ALA A 47 -3.57 2.32 2.37
CA ALA A 47 -3.43 1.55 1.14
C ALA A 47 -4.16 2.21 -0.05
N SER A 48 -5.36 2.75 0.17
CA SER A 48 -6.11 3.49 -0.85
C SER A 48 -5.38 4.77 -1.29
N ILE A 49 -4.83 5.53 -0.34
CA ILE A 49 -3.99 6.70 -0.65
C ILE A 49 -2.75 6.28 -1.43
N GLY A 50 -2.06 5.21 -1.01
CA GLY A 50 -0.90 4.69 -1.75
C GLY A 50 -1.24 4.35 -3.20
N LEU A 51 -2.37 3.69 -3.45
CA LEU A 51 -2.85 3.41 -4.80
C LEU A 51 -3.09 4.70 -5.59
N ALA A 52 -3.84 5.64 -5.03
CA ALA A 52 -4.16 6.91 -5.69
C ALA A 52 -2.90 7.73 -6.03
N MET A 53 -1.88 7.70 -5.17
CA MET A 53 -0.61 8.36 -5.42
C MET A 53 0.16 7.73 -6.58
N LEU A 54 0.18 6.40 -6.69
CA LEU A 54 0.78 5.73 -7.83
C LEU A 54 0.04 6.03 -9.13
N GLU A 55 -1.29 6.02 -9.10
CA GLU A 55 -2.13 6.35 -10.25
C GLU A 55 -1.97 7.81 -10.66
N SER A 56 -1.88 8.73 -9.71
CA SER A 56 -1.60 10.14 -9.99
C SER A 56 -0.25 10.33 -10.68
N VAL A 57 0.82 9.72 -10.15
CA VAL A 57 2.16 9.87 -10.73
C VAL A 57 2.30 9.19 -12.09
N TRP A 58 1.67 8.03 -12.31
CA TRP A 58 1.86 7.25 -13.54
C TRP A 58 0.81 7.47 -14.62
N LYS A 59 -0.40 7.85 -14.24
CA LYS A 59 -1.54 8.05 -15.15
C LYS A 59 -2.03 9.51 -15.19
N GLN A 60 -1.40 10.42 -14.43
CA GLN A 60 -1.80 11.83 -14.31
C GLN A 60 -3.22 12.02 -13.75
N GLU A 61 -3.71 11.05 -12.99
CA GLU A 61 -4.99 11.15 -12.30
C GLU A 61 -4.89 12.15 -11.12
N THR A 62 -5.99 12.85 -10.83
CA THR A 62 -6.06 13.76 -9.68
C THR A 62 -6.53 13.00 -8.44
N HIS A 63 -6.00 13.37 -7.28
CA HIS A 63 -6.49 12.87 -5.98
C HIS A 63 -6.97 14.04 -5.13
N HIS A 64 -7.83 13.72 -4.16
CA HIS A 64 -8.52 14.70 -3.30
C HIS A 64 -8.02 14.66 -1.83
N TYR A 65 -6.98 13.88 -1.54
CA TYR A 65 -6.40 13.76 -0.20
C TYR A 65 -5.63 15.02 0.21
N THR A 66 -5.75 15.39 1.49
CA THR A 66 -5.02 16.52 2.09
C THR A 66 -3.57 16.15 2.40
N GLN A 67 -2.72 17.14 2.71
CA GLN A 67 -1.34 16.86 3.14
C GLN A 67 -1.30 16.04 4.43
N GLU A 68 -2.23 16.25 5.37
CA GLU A 68 -2.34 15.45 6.59
C GLU A 68 -2.68 13.99 6.27
N ASP A 69 -3.62 13.76 5.34
CA ASP A 69 -3.97 12.41 4.89
C ASP A 69 -2.76 11.69 4.29
N LEU A 70 -1.99 12.40 3.44
CA LEU A 70 -0.78 11.86 2.81
C LEU A 70 0.29 11.53 3.85
N ALA A 71 0.55 12.42 4.81
CA ALA A 71 1.52 12.21 5.88
C ALA A 71 1.12 11.04 6.79
N GLU A 72 -0.17 10.92 7.13
CA GLU A 72 -0.67 9.80 7.91
C GLU A 72 -0.52 8.47 7.14
N ALA A 73 -0.92 8.44 5.87
CA ALA A 73 -0.79 7.26 5.02
C ALA A 73 0.66 6.79 4.91
N ARG A 74 1.59 7.73 4.68
CA ARG A 74 3.02 7.46 4.64
C ARG A 74 3.49 6.77 5.93
N ASN A 75 3.17 7.34 7.09
CA ASN A 75 3.59 6.78 8.38
C ASN A 75 3.03 5.38 8.61
N VAL A 76 1.77 5.13 8.20
CA VAL A 76 1.15 3.80 8.29
C VAL A 76 1.85 2.80 7.38
N LEU A 77 2.13 3.16 6.13
CA LEU A 77 2.81 2.28 5.17
C LEU A 77 4.24 1.94 5.64
N ILE A 78 4.99 2.93 6.13
CA ILE A 78 6.32 2.72 6.73
C ILE A 78 6.23 1.78 7.94
N GLY A 79 5.25 1.98 8.82
CA GLY A 79 5.06 1.12 10.00
C GLY A 79 4.70 -0.33 9.66
N LEU A 80 4.16 -0.60 8.46
CA LEU A 80 3.81 -1.95 8.01
C LEU A 80 4.99 -2.70 7.39
N LEU A 81 5.94 -2.01 6.76
CA LEU A 81 7.06 -2.63 6.04
C LEU A 81 7.86 -3.64 6.90
N PRO A 82 8.31 -3.31 8.14
CA PRO A 82 9.12 -4.25 8.93
C PRO A 82 8.41 -5.58 9.21
N SER A 83 7.09 -5.55 9.38
CA SER A 83 6.31 -6.75 9.63
C SER A 83 6.21 -7.63 8.37
N ILE A 84 6.08 -7.02 7.20
CA ILE A 84 6.01 -7.73 5.91
C ILE A 84 7.39 -8.30 5.55
N GLU A 85 8.45 -7.52 5.72
CA GLU A 85 9.85 -7.91 5.51
C GLU A 85 10.25 -9.09 6.39
N LYS A 86 9.85 -9.09 7.68
CA LYS A 86 10.10 -10.22 8.58
C LYS A 86 9.49 -11.53 8.07
N ILE A 87 8.32 -11.48 7.44
CA ILE A 87 7.68 -12.66 6.83
C ILE A 87 8.39 -13.02 5.52
N TYR A 88 8.78 -12.02 4.73
CA TYR A 88 9.52 -12.22 3.47
C TYR A 88 10.84 -12.95 3.71
N VAL A 89 11.65 -12.50 4.67
CA VAL A 89 12.94 -13.12 5.01
C VAL A 89 12.78 -14.60 5.39
N LYS A 90 11.69 -14.94 6.09
CA LYS A 90 11.38 -16.31 6.50
C LYS A 90 10.74 -17.17 5.40
N SER A 91 10.28 -16.54 4.32
CA SER A 91 9.58 -17.25 3.24
C SER A 91 10.55 -18.02 2.34
N LYS A 92 10.16 -19.24 1.95
CA LYS A 92 10.95 -20.11 1.07
C LYS A 92 11.24 -19.43 -0.27
N LEU A 93 12.49 -19.52 -0.72
CA LEU A 93 12.89 -19.05 -2.06
C LEU A 93 12.04 -19.70 -3.15
N GLY A 94 11.60 -18.88 -4.12
CA GLY A 94 10.74 -19.32 -5.21
C GLY A 94 9.28 -19.64 -4.82
N SER A 95 8.88 -19.48 -3.55
CA SER A 95 7.49 -19.73 -3.16
C SER A 95 6.55 -18.62 -3.66
N PRO A 96 5.29 -18.95 -4.00
CA PRO A 96 4.29 -17.94 -4.34
C PRO A 96 4.11 -16.89 -3.24
N GLN A 97 4.24 -17.29 -1.97
CA GLN A 97 4.18 -16.36 -0.84
C GLN A 97 5.33 -15.33 -0.90
N ARG A 98 6.55 -15.77 -1.20
CA ARG A 98 7.70 -14.87 -1.31
C ARG A 98 7.47 -13.81 -2.39
N THR A 99 7.03 -14.22 -3.57
CA THR A 99 6.70 -13.32 -4.68
C THR A 99 5.59 -12.33 -4.32
N LEU A 100 4.54 -12.80 -3.62
CA LEU A 100 3.47 -11.91 -3.15
C LEU A 100 3.97 -10.87 -2.15
N LEU A 101 4.86 -11.25 -1.24
CA LEU A 101 5.43 -10.34 -0.25
C LEU A 101 6.37 -9.33 -0.90
N GLU A 102 7.19 -9.75 -1.86
CA GLU A 102 8.07 -8.88 -2.65
C GLU A 102 7.29 -7.79 -3.37
N ARG A 103 6.22 -8.18 -4.09
CA ARG A 103 5.32 -7.24 -4.77
C ARG A 103 4.62 -6.27 -3.81
N ARG A 104 4.33 -6.70 -2.58
CA ARG A 104 3.72 -5.84 -1.55
C ARG A 104 4.72 -4.85 -0.96
N ILE A 105 5.94 -5.30 -0.66
CA ILE A 105 7.02 -4.43 -0.21
C ILE A 105 7.26 -3.36 -1.27
N LYS A 106 7.45 -3.78 -2.53
CA LYS A 106 7.68 -2.87 -3.66
C LYS A 106 6.56 -1.85 -3.84
N SER A 107 5.30 -2.28 -3.76
CA SER A 107 4.17 -1.36 -3.93
C SER A 107 4.08 -0.32 -2.81
N PHE A 108 4.44 -0.70 -1.58
CA PHE A 108 4.47 0.21 -0.44
C PHE A 108 5.63 1.20 -0.56
N GLU A 109 6.84 0.73 -0.90
CA GLU A 109 8.01 1.60 -1.14
C GLU A 109 7.73 2.64 -2.22
N LEU A 110 7.13 2.23 -3.34
CA LEU A 110 6.79 3.15 -4.43
C LEU A 110 5.70 4.14 -4.02
N SER A 111 4.72 3.72 -3.22
CA SER A 111 3.66 4.59 -2.69
C SER A 111 4.25 5.64 -1.75
N ILE A 112 5.14 5.23 -0.83
CA ILE A 112 5.85 6.13 0.08
C ILE A 112 6.68 7.15 -0.72
N GLN A 113 7.43 6.68 -1.72
CA GLN A 113 8.21 7.56 -2.59
C GLN A 113 7.30 8.54 -3.37
N ALA A 114 6.13 8.12 -3.83
CA ALA A 114 5.17 8.97 -4.52
C ALA A 114 4.65 10.09 -3.60
N ILE A 115 4.33 9.75 -2.35
CA ILE A 115 3.92 10.71 -1.32
C ILE A 115 5.06 11.70 -1.02
N ASP A 116 6.27 11.21 -0.78
CA ASP A 116 7.42 12.06 -0.46
C ASP A 116 7.74 13.07 -1.56
N ASN A 117 7.68 12.64 -2.82
CA ASN A 117 7.90 13.54 -3.95
C ASN A 117 6.75 14.55 -4.17
N TYR A 118 5.55 14.24 -3.69
CA TYR A 118 4.40 15.14 -3.78
C TYR A 118 4.48 16.23 -2.71
N SER A 119 4.81 15.86 -1.47
CA SER A 119 4.95 16.81 -0.36
C SER A 119 6.22 17.66 -0.44
N SER A 120 7.20 17.29 -1.27
CA SER A 120 8.40 18.10 -1.52
C SER A 120 8.22 19.15 -2.64
N LYS A 121 7.03 19.26 -3.24
CA LYS A 121 6.69 20.28 -4.24
C LYS A 121 5.99 21.45 -3.57
#